data_AF-A0A933MXA5-F1
#
_entry.id   AF-A0A933MXA5-F1
#
_cell.length_a   1.000
_cell.length_b   1.000
_cell.length_c   1.000
_cell.angle_alpha   90.00
_cell.angle_beta   90.00
_cell.angle_gamma   90.00
#
_symmetry.space_group_name_H-M   'P 1'
#
loop_
_entity.id
_entity.type
_entity.pdbx_description
1 polymer ?
#
loop_
_entity_poly.entity_id
_entity_poly.type
_entity_poly.pdbx_seq_one_letter_code
_entity_poly.pdbx_strand_id
1 'polypeptide(L)'
;MGASGLLDGLLRCEEHNCPMIQVGENYECVIERVDAHLGGKRVKDIVPGKRKTPLTLVFDDGHTLPLLCPDCGGALHVAPEDEDHVLDQSAGLYLVGVAYVEPSTEPEGIALAFASDPDADLEHPETELEEVVLHLDSARRLTCPDEETNGR
;
A
#
# COMPACT_ATOMS: atom_id res chain seq x y z
N MET A 1 4.40 -7.30 17.57
CA MET A 1 5.02 -8.40 16.81
C MET A 1 3.86 -9.18 16.22
N GLY A 2 3.41 -8.79 15.03
CA GLY A 2 2.36 -9.53 14.32
C GLY A 2 2.94 -10.87 13.88
N ALA A 3 2.17 -11.94 14.00
CA ALA A 3 2.60 -13.24 13.50
C ALA A 3 2.79 -13.13 11.99
N SER A 4 4.03 -13.23 11.51
CA SER A 4 4.25 -13.62 10.13
C SER A 4 3.61 -15.00 9.96
N GLY A 5 2.75 -15.13 8.96
CA GLY A 5 2.19 -16.39 8.56
C GLY A 5 3.30 -17.35 8.18
N LEU A 6 3.12 -18.61 8.55
CA LEU A 6 4.12 -19.67 8.36
C LEU A 6 4.52 -19.86 6.89
N LEU A 7 3.68 -19.40 5.95
CA LEU A 7 3.87 -19.56 4.50
C LEU A 7 3.91 -18.22 3.73
N ASP A 8 4.03 -17.09 4.43
CA ASP A 8 4.14 -15.78 3.77
C ASP A 8 5.34 -15.75 2.82
N GLY A 9 5.14 -15.28 1.59
CA GLY A 9 6.20 -15.21 0.58
C GLY A 9 6.62 -16.57 -0.01
N LEU A 10 6.16 -17.69 0.56
CA LEU A 10 6.37 -19.03 0.00
C LEU A 10 5.28 -19.43 -0.99
N LEU A 11 4.06 -18.93 -0.76
CA LEU A 11 2.95 -19.07 -1.71
C LEU A 11 2.97 -17.91 -2.70
N ARG A 12 2.71 -18.22 -3.98
CA ARG A 12 2.57 -17.23 -5.04
C ARG A 12 1.17 -17.31 -5.65
N CYS A 13 0.59 -16.15 -5.97
CA CYS A 13 -0.63 -16.06 -6.74
C CYS A 13 -0.36 -16.58 -8.17
N GLU A 14 -1.23 -17.45 -8.69
CA GLU A 14 -1.07 -18.02 -10.03
C GLU A 14 -1.29 -16.98 -11.14
N GLU A 15 -2.17 -16.01 -10.91
CA GLU A 15 -2.52 -14.97 -11.88
C GLU A 15 -1.43 -13.90 -11.98
N HIS A 16 -0.99 -13.39 -10.83
CA HIS A 16 -0.09 -12.24 -10.74
C HIS A 16 1.38 -12.61 -10.51
N ASN A 17 1.68 -13.90 -10.24
CA ASN A 17 3.01 -14.41 -9.87
C ASN A 17 3.69 -13.65 -8.70
N CYS A 18 2.90 -12.99 -7.85
CA CYS A 18 3.37 -12.26 -6.68
C CYS A 18 3.20 -13.08 -5.39
N PRO A 19 3.98 -12.78 -4.33
CA PRO A 19 3.77 -13.32 -2.99
C PRO A 19 2.33 -13.21 -2.52
N MET A 20 1.86 -14.27 -1.86
CA MET A 20 0.64 -14.23 -1.06
C MET A 20 0.98 -13.87 0.39
N ILE A 21 0.09 -13.13 1.03
CA ILE A 21 0.22 -12.68 2.42
C ILE A 21 -0.93 -13.25 3.26
N GLN A 22 -0.62 -13.63 4.50
CA GLN A 22 -1.68 -14.04 5.43
C GLN A 22 -2.47 -12.82 5.94
N VAL A 23 -3.78 -12.84 5.75
CA VAL A 23 -4.76 -11.87 6.27
C VAL A 23 -5.81 -12.66 7.06
N GLY A 24 -5.83 -12.48 8.38
CA GLY A 24 -6.64 -13.33 9.26
C GLY A 24 -6.27 -14.82 9.13
N GLU A 25 -7.23 -15.65 8.74
CA GLU A 25 -7.04 -17.09 8.51
C GLU A 25 -6.77 -17.46 7.04
N ASN A 26 -6.81 -16.48 6.13
CA ASN A 26 -6.67 -16.69 4.69
C ASN A 26 -5.31 -16.21 4.17
N TYR A 27 -4.91 -16.74 3.00
CA TYR A 27 -3.81 -16.20 2.21
C TYR A 27 -4.40 -15.49 1.00
N GLU A 28 -3.96 -14.25 0.78
CA GLU A 28 -4.47 -13.40 -0.29
C GLU A 28 -3.32 -12.91 -1.16
N CYS A 29 -3.60 -12.75 -2.45
CA CYS A 29 -2.69 -12.12 -3.40
C CYS A 29 -2.46 -10.67 -2.97
N VAL A 30 -1.20 -10.24 -2.86
CA VAL A 30 -0.89 -8.88 -2.36
C VAL A 30 -1.41 -7.77 -3.27
N ILE A 31 -1.38 -7.99 -4.59
CA ILE A 31 -1.91 -7.04 -5.58
C ILE A 31 -3.43 -6.96 -5.45
N GLU A 32 -4.13 -8.10 -5.54
CA GLU A 32 -5.59 -8.15 -5.45
C GLU A 32 -6.11 -7.57 -4.13
N ARG A 33 -5.42 -7.84 -3.01
CA ARG A 33 -5.79 -7.29 -1.69
C ARG A 33 -5.82 -5.77 -1.70
N VAL A 34 -4.78 -5.15 -2.26
CA VAL A 34 -4.67 -3.69 -2.30
C VAL A 34 -5.64 -3.13 -3.33
N ASP A 35 -5.66 -3.68 -4.53
CA ASP A 35 -6.50 -3.18 -5.63
C ASP A 35 -8.00 -3.29 -5.30
N ALA A 36 -8.46 -4.44 -4.79
CA ALA A 36 -9.86 -4.63 -4.42
C ALA A 36 -10.33 -3.67 -3.31
N HIS A 37 -9.42 -3.21 -2.45
CA HIS A 37 -9.75 -2.36 -1.32
C HIS A 37 -9.36 -0.89 -1.48
N LEU A 38 -8.46 -0.55 -2.39
CA LEU A 38 -7.96 0.81 -2.56
C LEU A 38 -7.98 1.29 -4.00
N GLY A 39 -8.13 0.41 -4.98
CA GLY A 39 -8.18 0.76 -6.40
C GLY A 39 -9.27 1.78 -6.69
N GLY A 40 -8.90 2.85 -7.39
CA GLY A 40 -9.76 3.99 -7.71
C GLY A 40 -10.11 4.89 -6.51
N LYS A 41 -9.61 4.61 -5.30
CA LYS A 41 -9.92 5.42 -4.11
C LYS A 41 -8.98 6.60 -3.99
N ARG A 42 -9.52 7.71 -3.50
CA ARG A 42 -8.79 8.96 -3.34
C ARG A 42 -8.12 9.02 -1.96
N VAL A 43 -6.86 9.43 -1.93
CA VAL A 43 -6.18 9.81 -0.70
C VAL A 43 -6.81 11.09 -0.18
N LYS A 44 -7.36 11.02 1.03
CA LYS A 44 -8.05 12.10 1.72
C LYS A 44 -7.13 12.83 2.69
N ASP A 45 -6.27 12.09 3.38
CA ASP A 45 -5.43 12.61 4.46
C ASP A 45 -4.22 11.71 4.71
N ILE A 46 -3.28 12.17 5.53
CA ILE A 46 -2.15 11.39 6.01
C ILE A 46 -2.05 11.51 7.53
N VAL A 47 -1.91 10.36 8.20
CA VAL A 47 -1.56 10.34 9.62
C VAL A 47 -0.03 10.31 9.73
N PRO A 48 0.60 11.36 10.28
CA PRO A 48 2.05 11.44 10.41
C PRO A 48 2.60 10.30 11.27
N GLY A 49 3.77 9.80 10.86
CA GLY A 49 4.50 8.78 11.60
C GLY A 49 4.97 9.31 12.95
N LYS A 50 5.05 8.45 13.97
CA LYS A 50 5.73 8.74 15.24
C LYS A 50 6.86 7.74 15.41
N ARG A 51 7.76 7.92 16.39
CA ARG A 51 8.92 7.03 16.66
C ARG A 51 8.64 5.50 16.65
N LYS A 52 7.37 5.07 16.73
CA LYS A 52 6.96 3.66 16.69
C LYS A 52 5.79 3.37 15.75
N THR A 53 5.31 4.34 14.97
CA THR A 53 4.18 4.18 14.06
C THR A 53 4.55 4.70 12.67
N PRO A 54 4.22 3.96 11.61
CA PRO A 54 4.47 4.42 10.24
C PRO A 54 3.60 5.62 9.90
N LEU A 55 4.09 6.41 8.94
CA LEU A 55 3.25 7.30 8.16
C LEU A 55 2.11 6.48 7.54
N THR A 56 0.88 6.97 7.55
CA THR A 56 -0.28 6.18 7.09
C THR A 56 -1.17 7.02 6.17
N LEU A 57 -1.44 6.52 4.96
CA LEU A 57 -2.41 7.14 4.05
C LEU A 57 -3.82 6.83 4.53
N VAL A 58 -4.71 7.82 4.45
CA VAL A 58 -6.13 7.70 4.75
C VAL A 58 -6.92 7.97 3.47
N PHE A 59 -7.75 7.01 3.08
CA PHE A 59 -8.59 7.11 1.90
C PHE A 59 -9.96 7.71 2.25
N ASP A 60 -10.65 8.22 1.25
CA ASP A 60 -11.92 8.94 1.39
C ASP A 60 -13.04 8.13 2.06
N ASP A 61 -13.04 6.82 1.86
CA ASP A 61 -13.98 5.87 2.45
C ASP A 61 -13.54 5.31 3.82
N GLY A 62 -12.40 5.77 4.35
CA GLY A 62 -11.91 5.40 5.66
C GLY A 62 -10.93 4.23 5.70
N HIS A 63 -10.57 3.64 4.55
CA HIS A 63 -9.44 2.70 4.51
C HIS A 63 -8.14 3.43 4.93
N THR A 64 -7.24 2.70 5.57
CA THR A 64 -5.91 3.24 5.92
C THR A 64 -4.80 2.29 5.54
N LEU A 65 -3.74 2.81 4.92
CA LEU A 65 -2.58 2.05 4.48
C LEU A 65 -1.29 2.57 5.14
N PRO A 66 -0.64 1.78 6.01
CA PRO A 66 0.64 2.18 6.59
C PRO A 66 1.76 2.09 5.57
N LEU A 67 2.54 3.15 5.44
CA LEU A 67 3.71 3.23 4.56
C LEU A 67 4.92 2.63 5.28
N LEU A 68 5.32 1.43 4.86
CA LEU A 68 6.46 0.71 5.41
C LEU A 68 7.63 0.74 4.43
N CYS A 69 8.83 0.95 4.97
CA CYS A 69 10.08 0.95 4.22
C CYS A 69 10.26 -0.39 3.51
N PRO A 70 10.44 -0.40 2.17
CA PRO A 70 10.48 -1.64 1.39
C PRO A 70 11.66 -2.54 1.77
N ASP A 71 12.78 -1.99 2.25
CA ASP A 71 13.96 -2.79 2.64
C ASP A 71 13.81 -3.56 3.96
N CYS A 72 13.16 -2.96 4.95
CA CYS A 72 13.19 -3.49 6.32
C CYS A 72 11.80 -3.76 6.93
N GLY A 73 10.72 -3.39 6.24
CA GLY A 73 9.35 -3.48 6.78
C GLY A 73 9.10 -2.57 7.99
N GLY A 74 10.07 -1.72 8.32
CA GLY A 74 9.98 -0.71 9.36
C GLY A 74 9.10 0.46 8.94
N ALA A 75 8.81 1.36 9.89
CA ALA A 75 8.08 2.57 9.58
C ALA A 75 8.86 3.44 8.59
N LEU A 76 8.22 3.81 7.47
CA LEU A 76 8.76 4.85 6.61
C LEU A 76 8.63 6.18 7.38
N HIS A 77 9.77 6.75 7.76
CA HIS A 77 9.84 8.03 8.43
C HIS A 77 10.23 9.10 7.41
N VAL A 78 9.29 10.00 7.13
CA VAL A 78 9.58 11.25 6.45
C VAL A 78 10.09 12.24 7.50
N ALA A 79 11.02 13.12 7.14
CA ALA A 79 11.44 14.16 8.07
C ALA A 79 10.22 15.07 8.39
N PRO A 80 10.05 15.56 9.62
CA PRO A 80 8.88 16.38 9.98
C PRO A 80 8.68 17.62 9.10
N GLU A 81 9.77 18.13 8.51
CA GLU A 81 9.77 19.26 7.59
C GLU A 81 9.29 18.93 6.17
N ASP A 82 9.29 17.65 5.80
CA ASP A 82 8.84 17.15 4.51
C ASP A 82 7.44 16.49 4.61
N GLU A 83 6.88 16.31 5.82
CA GLU A 83 5.56 15.68 6.02
C GLU A 83 4.43 16.46 5.35
N ASP A 84 4.39 17.79 5.51
CA ASP A 84 3.41 18.66 4.85
C ASP A 84 3.55 18.62 3.33
N HIS A 85 4.78 18.45 2.83
CA HIS A 85 5.04 18.36 1.39
C HIS A 85 4.52 17.05 0.80
N VAL A 86 4.75 15.93 1.50
CA VAL A 86 4.20 14.63 1.12
C VAL A 86 2.67 14.62 1.18
N LEU A 87 2.08 15.31 2.18
CA LEU A 87 0.64 15.53 2.25
C LEU A 87 0.14 16.32 1.04
N ASP A 88 0.74 17.46 0.71
CA ASP A 88 0.32 18.28 -0.43
C ASP A 88 0.48 17.56 -1.78
N GLN A 89 1.48 16.68 -1.91
CA GLN A 89 1.71 15.92 -3.14
C GLN A 89 0.75 14.74 -3.30
N SER A 90 0.38 14.06 -2.23
CA SER A 90 -0.43 12.84 -2.32
C SER A 90 -1.91 13.06 -1.99
N ALA A 91 -2.25 14.09 -1.22
CA ALA A 91 -3.64 14.41 -0.91
C ALA A 91 -4.38 14.81 -2.18
N GLY A 92 -5.45 14.09 -2.47
CA GLY A 92 -6.25 14.32 -3.66
C GLY A 92 -5.95 13.40 -4.83
N LEU A 93 -4.84 12.64 -4.79
CA LEU A 93 -4.55 11.65 -5.81
C LEU A 93 -5.38 10.37 -5.60
N TYR A 94 -5.64 9.68 -6.70
CA TYR A 94 -6.34 8.40 -6.78
C TYR A 94 -5.32 7.29 -6.95
N LEU A 95 -5.48 6.18 -6.23
CA LEU A 95 -4.70 4.97 -6.50
C LEU A 95 -5.21 4.35 -7.81
N VAL A 96 -4.41 4.42 -8.86
CA VAL A 96 -4.79 3.99 -10.22
C VAL A 96 -4.08 2.71 -10.67
N GLY A 97 -3.04 2.29 -9.96
CA GLY A 97 -2.33 1.05 -10.27
C GLY A 97 -1.63 0.43 -9.07
N VAL A 98 -1.55 -0.90 -9.07
CA VAL A 98 -0.82 -1.69 -8.09
C VAL A 98 0.02 -2.73 -8.83
N ALA A 99 1.32 -2.77 -8.55
CA ALA A 99 2.24 -3.73 -9.14
C ALA A 99 3.11 -4.40 -8.08
N TYR A 100 3.59 -5.60 -8.38
CA TYR A 100 4.55 -6.30 -7.55
C TYR A 100 5.96 -6.08 -8.09
N VAL A 101 6.87 -5.68 -7.21
CA VAL A 101 8.28 -5.46 -7.53
C VAL A 101 9.07 -6.70 -7.14
N GLU A 102 9.61 -7.40 -8.14
CA GLU A 102 10.45 -8.57 -7.91
C GLU A 102 11.84 -8.18 -7.35
N PRO A 103 12.37 -8.92 -6.38
CA PRO A 103 13.68 -8.65 -5.82
C PRO A 103 14.75 -8.87 -6.89
N SER A 104 15.42 -7.79 -7.29
CA SER A 104 16.53 -7.84 -8.24
C SER A 104 17.64 -6.90 -7.76
N THR A 105 17.59 -5.64 -8.18
CA THR A 105 18.40 -4.54 -7.64
C THR A 105 17.64 -3.70 -6.62
N GLU A 106 16.32 -3.83 -6.59
CA GLU A 106 15.41 -3.17 -5.66
C GLU A 106 14.87 -4.17 -4.64
N PRO A 107 14.49 -3.72 -3.44
CA PRO A 107 13.82 -4.57 -2.46
C PRO A 107 12.48 -5.09 -3.01
N GLU A 108 12.14 -6.32 -2.63
CA GLU A 108 10.81 -6.89 -2.89
C GLU A 108 9.72 -6.02 -2.27
N GLY A 109 8.66 -5.72 -3.01
CA GLY A 109 7.62 -4.83 -2.52
C GLY A 109 6.39 -4.72 -3.41
N ILE A 110 5.48 -3.84 -3.01
CA ILE A 110 4.35 -3.41 -3.81
C ILE A 110 4.59 -1.98 -4.29
N ALA A 111 4.49 -1.74 -5.59
CA ALA A 111 4.47 -0.41 -6.17
C ALA A 111 3.02 0.06 -6.26
N LEU A 112 2.77 1.30 -5.83
CA LEU A 112 1.49 1.97 -5.91
C LEU A 112 1.64 3.18 -6.82
N ALA A 113 0.79 3.27 -7.85
CA ALA A 113 0.76 4.40 -8.76
C ALA A 113 -0.44 5.29 -8.47
N PHE A 114 -0.19 6.58 -8.28
CA PHE A 114 -1.20 7.58 -7.96
C PHE A 114 -1.30 8.63 -9.07
N ALA A 115 -2.52 9.04 -9.40
CA ALA A 115 -2.79 10.06 -10.42
C ALA A 115 -3.86 11.06 -9.96
N SER A 116 -3.90 12.22 -10.58
CA SER A 116 -4.94 13.24 -10.32
C SER A 116 -6.30 12.88 -10.92
N ASP A 117 -6.30 12.03 -11.95
CA ASP A 117 -7.48 11.49 -12.63
C ASP A 117 -7.63 9.99 -12.31
N PRO A 118 -8.77 9.53 -11.76
CA PRO A 118 -9.00 8.11 -11.49
C PRO A 118 -9.03 7.24 -12.76
N ASP A 119 -9.29 7.82 -13.93
CA ASP A 119 -9.34 7.12 -15.22
C ASP A 119 -8.03 7.29 -16.02
N ALA A 120 -6.93 7.66 -15.34
CA ALA A 120 -5.63 7.86 -15.96
C ALA A 120 -5.15 6.61 -16.72
N ASP A 121 -4.75 6.81 -17.98
CA ASP A 121 -4.17 5.76 -18.81
C ASP A 121 -2.70 5.52 -18.42
N LEU A 122 -2.45 4.42 -17.71
CA LEU A 122 -1.11 4.04 -17.25
C LEU A 122 -0.14 3.69 -18.39
N GLU A 123 -0.66 3.39 -19.59
CA GLU A 123 0.18 3.10 -20.76
C GLU A 123 0.57 4.37 -21.52
N HIS A 124 -0.08 5.50 -21.22
CA HIS A 124 0.17 6.76 -21.89
C HIS A 124 1.39 7.47 -21.29
N PRO A 125 2.43 7.79 -22.09
CA PRO A 125 3.70 8.31 -21.58
C PRO A 125 3.63 9.74 -21.02
N GLU A 126 2.53 10.45 -21.25
CA GLU A 126 2.29 11.80 -20.73
C GLU A 126 1.49 11.80 -19.41
N THR A 127 1.08 10.61 -18.93
CA THR A 127 0.37 10.50 -17.66
C THR A 127 1.35 10.77 -16.51
N GLU A 128 1.08 11.83 -15.74
CA GLU A 128 1.84 12.16 -14.53
C GLU A 128 1.42 11.21 -13.41
N LEU A 129 2.33 10.29 -13.05
CA LEU A 129 2.14 9.32 -11.98
C LEU A 129 3.09 9.61 -10.82
N GLU A 130 2.57 9.57 -9.61
CA GLU A 130 3.35 9.51 -8.39
C GLU A 130 3.45 8.05 -7.95
N GLU A 131 4.67 7.51 -7.90
CA GLU A 131 4.90 6.11 -7.56
C GLU A 131 5.56 5.97 -6.19
N VAL A 132 5.08 5.01 -5.40
CA VAL A 132 5.71 4.64 -4.12
C VAL A 132 5.81 3.13 -3.99
N VAL A 133 7.00 2.65 -3.62
CA VAL A 133 7.26 1.23 -3.35
C VAL A 133 7.23 1.01 -1.84
N LEU A 134 6.42 0.04 -1.40
CA LEU A 134 6.22 -0.30 -0.01
C LEU A 134 6.55 -1.77 0.25
N HIS A 135 6.89 -2.08 1.50
CA HIS A 135 7.03 -3.47 1.93
C HIS A 135 5.68 -4.20 1.84
N LEU A 136 5.69 -5.51 1.55
CA LEU A 136 4.47 -6.34 1.42
C LEU A 136 3.57 -6.31 2.68
N ASP A 137 4.17 -6.14 3.86
CA ASP A 137 3.44 -5.95 5.13
C ASP A 137 2.52 -4.72 5.13
N SER A 138 2.73 -3.73 4.27
CA SER A 138 1.81 -2.59 4.14
C SER A 138 0.42 -3.05 3.72
N ALA A 139 0.34 -3.92 2.70
CA ALA A 139 -0.91 -4.54 2.26
C ALA A 139 -1.55 -5.39 3.36
N ARG A 140 -0.74 -6.13 4.14
CA ARG A 140 -1.25 -6.92 5.27
C ARG A 140 -1.86 -6.07 6.36
N ARG A 141 -1.28 -4.91 6.61
CA ARG A 141 -1.71 -3.97 7.66
C ARG A 141 -2.69 -2.93 7.14
N LEU A 142 -3.17 -3.10 5.90
CA LEU A 142 -4.31 -2.37 5.39
C LEU A 142 -5.49 -2.55 6.35
N THR A 143 -6.07 -1.43 6.79
CA THR A 143 -7.27 -1.45 7.63
C THR A 143 -8.46 -1.11 6.77
N CYS A 144 -9.48 -1.96 6.81
CA CYS A 144 -10.73 -1.79 6.07
C CYS A 144 -11.89 -1.59 7.05
N PRO A 145 -12.65 -0.49 6.96
CA PRO A 145 -13.72 -0.19 7.91
C PRO A 145 -14.83 -1.26 7.94
N ASP A 146 -15.07 -1.94 6.82
CA ASP A 146 -16.09 -3.00 6.71
C ASP A 146 -15.67 -4.33 7.37
N GLU A 147 -14.36 -4.58 7.51
CA GLU A 147 -13.85 -5.81 8.12
C GLU A 147 -13.86 -5.75 9.65
N GLU A 148 -13.74 -4.54 10.23
CA GLU A 148 -13.78 -4.34 11.69
C GLU A 148 -15.16 -4.61 12.31
N THR A 149 -16.23 -4.58 11.51
CA THR A 149 -17.60 -4.82 12.02
C THR A 149 -17.97 -6.31 12.12
N ASN A 150 -17.23 -7.20 11.45
CA ASN A 150 -17.57 -8.62 11.36
C ASN A 150 -16.83 -9.51 12.38
N GLY A 151 -16.01 -8.92 13.25
CA GLY A 151 -15.20 -9.61 14.27
C GLY A 151 -15.76 -9.59 15.70
N ARG A 152 -17.07 -9.36 15.91
CA ARG A 152 -17.70 -9.39 17.25
C ARG A 152 -18.82 -10.40 17.37
#